data_AF-A0A818NLX7-F1
#
_entry.id   AF-A0A818NLX7-F1
#
_cell.length_a   1.000
_cell.length_b   1.000
_cell.length_c   1.000
_cell.angle_alpha   90.00
_cell.angle_beta   90.00
_cell.angle_gamma   90.00
#
_symmetry.space_group_name_H-M   'P 1'
#
loop_
_entity.id
_entity.type
_entity.pdbx_description
1 polymer ?
#
loop_
_entity_poly.entity_id
_entity_poly.type
_entity_poly.pdbx_seq_one_letter_code
_entity_poly.pdbx_strand_id
1 'polypeptide(L)'
;LHYPINDRPKGIKRQQLVKLIREAAKLIMNGFSMPVNPRDNLAPDGQLFVELCEKDKALCELITGRAPGTNFDCYHFWVEELIHERGPWREVIESDGKRKSHCPFNRTLMRELRDKYGIIHYEKSVSQ
;
A
#
# COMPACT_ATOMS: atom_id res chain seq x y z
N LEU A 1 3.78 15.40 -1.63
CA LEU A 1 4.76 15.46 -0.52
C LEU A 1 4.50 14.29 0.43
N HIS A 2 5.45 13.38 0.65
CA HIS A 2 5.22 12.19 1.49
C HIS A 2 6.50 11.76 2.23
N TYR A 3 6.34 11.06 3.36
CA TYR A 3 7.47 10.45 4.06
C TYR A 3 7.93 9.17 3.32
N PRO A 4 9.23 8.96 3.07
CA PRO A 4 9.72 7.82 2.31
C PRO A 4 9.24 6.49 2.89
N ILE A 5 8.50 5.72 2.10
CA ILE A 5 7.86 4.48 2.56
C ILE A 5 8.87 3.47 3.11
N ASN A 6 10.00 3.30 2.42
CA ASN A 6 11.04 2.37 2.80
C ASN A 6 11.72 2.74 4.13
N ASP A 7 11.63 3.99 4.59
CA ASP A 7 12.20 4.41 5.87
C ASP A 7 11.18 4.39 7.02
N ARG A 8 9.87 4.30 6.74
CA ARG A 8 8.82 4.25 7.77
C ARG A 8 9.07 3.15 8.82
N PRO A 9 9.48 1.90 8.46
CA PRO A 9 9.73 0.83 9.44
C PRO A 9 10.89 1.11 10.41
N LYS A 10 11.83 1.99 10.03
CA LYS A 10 12.99 2.38 10.86
C LYS A 10 12.63 3.47 11.89
N GLY A 11 11.35 3.82 11.97
CA GLY A 11 10.80 4.90 12.77
C GLY A 11 10.97 6.27 12.08
N ILE A 12 10.02 7.16 12.36
CA ILE A 12 10.00 8.51 11.80
C ILE A 12 11.14 9.34 12.39
N LYS A 13 12.00 9.88 11.52
CA LYS A 13 13.12 10.74 11.91
C LYS A 13 12.65 12.19 11.99
N ARG A 14 12.80 12.80 13.17
CA ARG A 14 12.38 14.19 13.43
C ARG A 14 12.89 15.17 12.37
N GLN A 15 14.16 15.08 11.97
CA GLN A 15 14.75 16.01 11.00
C GLN A 15 14.08 15.91 9.62
N GLN A 16 13.78 14.69 9.15
CA GLN A 16 13.08 14.47 7.88
C GLN A 16 11.63 14.96 7.97
N LEU A 17 10.93 14.70 9.08
CA LEU A 17 9.57 15.18 9.28
C LEU A 17 9.49 16.72 9.28
N VAL A 18 10.40 17.38 10.01
CA VAL A 18 10.49 18.85 10.03
C VAL A 18 10.77 19.42 8.64
N LYS A 19 11.61 18.75 7.85
CA LYS A 19 11.86 19.14 6.44
C LYS A 19 10.57 19.09 5.62
N LEU A 20 9.81 17.99 5.70
CA LEU A 20 8.53 17.85 4.99
C LEU A 20 7.54 18.93 5.43
N ILE A 21 7.40 19.19 6.73
CA ILE A 21 6.49 20.24 7.23
C ILE A 21 6.87 21.62 6.67
N ARG A 22 8.17 21.94 6.59
CA ARG A 22 8.63 23.20 5.98
C ARG A 22 8.34 23.27 4.48
N GLU A 23 8.48 22.15 3.77
CA GLU A 23 8.12 22.07 2.35
C GLU A 23 6.61 22.24 2.14
N ALA A 24 5.79 21.65 3.00
CA ALA A 24 4.33 21.85 3.00
C ALA A 24 3.97 23.32 3.21
N ALA A 25 4.59 23.99 4.20
CA ALA A 25 4.37 25.41 4.45
C ALA A 25 4.75 26.27 3.23
N LYS A 26 5.86 25.96 2.56
CA LYS A 26 6.26 26.66 1.31
C LYS A 26 5.24 26.46 0.19
N LEU A 27 4.71 25.25 0.02
CA LEU A 27 3.68 24.97 -0.99
C LEU A 27 2.40 25.78 -0.71
N ILE A 28 2.00 25.91 0.56
CA ILE A 28 0.84 26.72 0.94
C ILE A 28 1.09 28.20 0.63
N MET A 29 2.25 28.74 1.02
CA MET A 29 2.57 30.15 0.81
C MET A 29 2.72 30.53 -0.67
N ASN A 30 3.29 29.64 -1.48
CA ASN A 30 3.51 29.90 -2.92
C ASN A 30 2.26 29.60 -3.76
N GLY A 31 1.25 28.94 -3.17
CA GLY A 31 0.12 28.38 -3.89
C GLY A 31 0.49 27.12 -4.68
N PHE A 32 -0.54 26.35 -5.01
CA PHE A 32 -0.47 25.20 -5.91
C PHE A 32 -1.74 25.15 -6.75
N SER A 33 -1.66 24.54 -7.94
CA SER A 33 -2.78 24.46 -8.87
C SER A 33 -3.95 23.68 -8.28
N MET A 34 -5.15 24.24 -8.38
CA MET A 34 -6.40 23.60 -7.98
C MET A 34 -7.30 23.38 -9.21
N PRO A 35 -7.98 22.23 -9.34
CA PRO A 35 -7.94 21.08 -8.42
C PRO A 35 -6.63 20.28 -8.54
N VAL A 36 -6.14 19.75 -7.43
CA VAL A 36 -5.03 18.78 -7.46
C VAL A 36 -5.59 17.45 -7.98
N ASN A 37 -4.96 16.89 -9.01
CA ASN A 37 -5.31 15.55 -9.48
C ASN A 37 -5.08 14.55 -8.33
N PRO A 38 -6.09 13.78 -7.91
CA PRO A 38 -5.95 12.83 -6.81
C PRO A 38 -4.80 11.85 -6.99
N ARG A 39 -4.50 11.43 -8.23
CA ARG A 39 -3.38 10.50 -8.51
C ARG A 39 -2.00 11.11 -8.24
N ASP A 40 -1.86 12.42 -8.43
CA ASP A 40 -0.59 13.14 -8.28
C ASP A 40 -0.29 13.44 -6.80
N ASN A 41 -1.30 13.38 -5.93
CA ASN A 41 -1.16 13.64 -4.49
C ASN A 41 -0.93 12.36 -3.66
N LEU A 42 -0.91 11.18 -4.28
CA LEU A 42 -0.68 9.92 -3.58
C LEU A 42 0.80 9.69 -3.30
N ALA A 43 1.09 9.07 -2.16
CA ALA A 43 2.39 8.44 -1.92
C ALA A 43 2.55 7.19 -2.81
N PRO A 44 3.77 6.66 -3.02
CA PRO A 44 4.02 5.54 -3.94
C PRO A 44 3.16 4.30 -3.67
N ASP A 45 2.88 4.00 -2.40
CA ASP A 45 1.94 2.97 -1.97
C ASP A 45 0.50 3.24 -2.43
N GLY A 46 0.02 4.46 -2.28
CA GLY A 46 -1.29 4.84 -2.80
C GLY A 46 -1.37 4.73 -4.33
N GLN A 47 -0.32 5.13 -5.03
CA GLN A 47 -0.25 5.00 -6.50
C GLN A 47 -0.27 3.54 -6.95
N LEU A 48 0.54 2.69 -6.31
CA LEU A 48 0.53 1.24 -6.53
C LEU A 48 -0.86 0.66 -6.30
N PHE A 49 -1.49 1.00 -5.18
CA PHE A 49 -2.81 0.50 -4.83
C PHE A 49 -3.87 0.84 -5.88
N VAL A 50 -3.88 2.09 -6.34
CA VAL A 50 -4.81 2.54 -7.40
C VAL A 50 -4.55 1.79 -8.70
N GLU A 51 -3.30 1.66 -9.13
CA GLU A 51 -2.97 0.93 -10.37
C GLU A 51 -3.30 -0.57 -10.26
N LEU A 52 -3.11 -1.16 -9.09
CA LEU A 52 -3.47 -2.54 -8.81
C LEU A 52 -5.00 -2.74 -8.90
N CYS A 53 -5.80 -1.87 -8.29
CA CYS A 53 -7.27 -1.88 -8.41
C CYS A 53 -7.72 -1.71 -9.88
N GLU A 54 -7.03 -0.86 -10.64
CA GLU A 54 -7.38 -0.61 -12.03
C GLU A 54 -7.15 -1.84 -12.92
N LYS A 55 -6.11 -2.62 -12.63
CA LYS A 55 -5.70 -3.79 -13.42
C LYS A 55 -6.31 -5.10 -12.90
N ASP A 56 -6.53 -5.24 -11.60
CA ASP A 56 -7.21 -6.37 -10.96
C ASP A 56 -8.62 -5.95 -10.53
N LYS A 57 -9.57 -6.09 -11.46
CA LYS A 57 -10.97 -5.70 -11.23
C LYS A 57 -11.62 -6.49 -10.09
N ALA A 58 -11.26 -7.76 -9.93
CA ALA A 58 -11.80 -8.61 -8.87
C ALA A 58 -11.34 -8.12 -7.49
N LEU A 59 -10.07 -7.77 -7.33
CA LEU A 59 -9.59 -7.09 -6.12
C LEU A 59 -10.33 -5.77 -5.91
N CYS A 60 -10.49 -4.97 -6.97
CA CYS A 60 -11.11 -3.66 -6.87
C CYS A 60 -12.56 -3.75 -6.38
N GLU A 61 -13.32 -4.70 -6.90
CA GLU A 61 -14.68 -5.02 -6.45
C GLU A 61 -14.69 -5.55 -5.01
N LEU A 62 -13.75 -6.42 -4.63
CA LEU A 62 -13.63 -6.96 -3.28
C LEU A 62 -13.46 -5.86 -2.22
N ILE A 63 -12.60 -4.88 -2.49
CA ILE A 63 -12.23 -3.85 -1.51
C ILE A 63 -13.15 -2.62 -1.51
N THR A 64 -13.86 -2.37 -2.61
CA THR A 64 -14.80 -1.24 -2.73
C THR A 64 -16.25 -1.66 -2.55
N GLY A 65 -16.58 -2.92 -2.82
CA GLY A 65 -17.89 -3.52 -2.67
C GLY A 65 -18.26 -3.70 -1.20
N ARG A 66 -18.81 -2.65 -0.59
CA ARG A 66 -19.47 -2.74 0.71
C ARG A 66 -20.80 -3.49 0.53
N ALA A 67 -20.77 -4.82 0.61
CA ALA A 67 -21.94 -5.66 0.54
C ALA A 67 -22.13 -6.46 1.84
N PRO A 68 -23.38 -6.67 2.31
CA PRO A 68 -23.64 -7.64 3.37
C PRO A 68 -23.13 -9.04 2.96
N GLY A 69 -22.31 -9.68 3.81
CA GLY A 69 -21.82 -11.04 3.58
C GLY A 69 -20.44 -11.16 2.90
N THR A 70 -19.73 -10.06 2.67
CA THR A 70 -18.33 -10.12 2.25
C THR A 70 -17.40 -10.37 3.46
N ASN A 71 -16.27 -11.06 3.24
CA ASN A 71 -15.27 -11.28 4.28
C ASN A 71 -14.70 -9.94 4.74
N PHE A 72 -15.07 -9.53 5.97
CA PHE A 72 -14.70 -8.25 6.57
C PHE A 72 -13.19 -7.98 6.52
N ASP A 73 -12.40 -9.05 6.69
CA ASP A 73 -10.94 -9.01 6.71
C ASP A 73 -10.31 -8.52 5.40
N CYS A 74 -11.00 -8.67 4.26
CA CYS A 74 -10.46 -8.31 2.94
C CYS A 74 -10.79 -6.91 2.46
N TYR A 75 -11.63 -6.15 3.18
CA TYR A 75 -11.92 -4.75 2.84
C TYR A 75 -11.78 -3.79 4.03
N HIS A 76 -11.47 -4.30 5.22
CA HIS A 76 -11.11 -3.51 6.41
C HIS A 76 -9.61 -3.64 6.74
N PHE A 77 -8.77 -3.02 5.91
CA PHE A 77 -7.31 -3.11 5.98
C PHE A 77 -6.64 -1.75 5.75
N TRP A 78 -5.38 -1.63 6.15
CA TRP A 78 -4.50 -0.54 5.72
C TRP A 78 -3.84 -0.91 4.39
N VAL A 79 -3.73 0.04 3.45
CA VAL A 79 -3.12 -0.21 2.13
C VAL A 79 -1.75 -0.88 2.23
N GLU A 80 -0.95 -0.51 3.23
CA GLU A 80 0.34 -1.11 3.52
C GLU A 80 0.27 -2.61 3.83
N GLU A 81 -0.83 -3.10 4.41
CA GLU A 81 -1.02 -4.53 4.66
C GLU A 81 -1.16 -5.31 3.36
N LEU A 82 -1.89 -4.79 2.37
CA LEU A 82 -1.98 -5.42 1.05
C LEU A 82 -0.63 -5.38 0.32
N ILE A 83 0.01 -4.21 0.26
CA ILE A 83 1.27 -4.00 -0.48
C ILE A 83 2.42 -4.81 0.13
N HIS A 84 2.41 -4.99 1.44
CA HIS A 84 3.39 -5.83 2.13
C HIS A 84 2.87 -7.23 2.44
N GLU A 85 1.78 -7.69 1.82
CA GLU A 85 1.25 -9.05 1.97
C GLU A 85 1.14 -9.50 3.45
N ARG A 86 0.61 -8.64 4.32
CA ARG A 86 0.46 -8.86 5.77
C ARG A 86 -0.97 -9.24 6.14
N GLY A 87 -1.11 -9.82 7.33
CA GLY A 87 -2.41 -10.18 7.90
C GLY A 87 -3.20 -11.09 6.95
N PRO A 88 -4.44 -10.73 6.55
CA PRO A 88 -5.27 -11.55 5.67
C PRO A 88 -4.78 -11.60 4.21
N TRP A 89 -3.80 -10.76 3.85
CA TRP A 89 -3.20 -10.71 2.51
C TRP A 89 -1.97 -11.62 2.34
N ARG A 90 -1.49 -12.24 3.43
CA ARG A 90 -0.32 -13.13 3.40
C ARG A 90 -0.64 -14.48 2.76
N GLU A 91 0.34 -15.10 2.11
CA GLU A 91 0.27 -16.52 1.77
C GLU A 91 0.56 -17.36 3.02
N VAL A 92 -0.26 -18.39 3.25
CA VAL A 92 -0.02 -19.41 4.26
C VAL A 92 0.19 -20.75 3.54
N ILE A 93 1.18 -21.51 3.99
CA ILE A 93 1.40 -22.89 3.52
C ILE A 93 0.49 -23.78 4.35
N GLU A 94 -0.50 -24.41 3.70
CA GLU A 94 -1.37 -25.40 4.34
C GLU A 94 -0.65 -26.75 4.51
N SER A 95 -1.25 -27.67 5.26
CA SER A 95 -0.69 -29.00 5.53
C SER A 95 -0.46 -29.85 4.27
N ASP A 96 -1.12 -29.52 3.17
CA ASP A 96 -0.94 -30.18 1.86
C ASP A 96 0.20 -29.56 1.02
N GLY A 97 0.94 -28.61 1.59
CA GLY A 97 2.04 -27.90 0.93
C GLY A 97 1.59 -26.81 -0.05
N LYS A 98 0.28 -26.59 -0.25
CA LYS A 98 -0.21 -25.54 -1.12
C LYS A 98 -0.18 -24.19 -0.42
N ARG A 99 0.13 -23.16 -1.20
CA ARG A 99 0.02 -21.77 -0.75
C ARG A 99 -1.41 -21.31 -0.95
N LYS A 100 -2.02 -20.84 0.12
CA LYS A 100 -3.37 -20.27 0.09
C LYS A 100 -3.36 -18.89 0.72
N SER A 101 -4.22 -18.04 0.20
CA SER A 101 -4.50 -16.72 0.74
C SER A 101 -5.91 -16.67 1.30
N HIS A 102 -6.09 -15.93 2.39
CA HIS A 102 -7.41 -15.58 2.86
C HIS A 102 -8.09 -14.58 1.90
N CYS A 103 -7.38 -13.52 1.48
CA CYS A 103 -7.88 -12.56 0.51
C CYS A 103 -7.34 -12.80 -0.92
N PRO A 104 -8.22 -12.97 -1.92
CA PRO A 104 -7.78 -13.18 -3.30
C PRO A 104 -7.34 -11.86 -3.95
N PHE A 105 -6.21 -11.89 -4.67
CA PHE A 105 -5.73 -10.81 -5.55
C PHE A 105 -4.57 -11.32 -6.42
N ASN A 106 -4.26 -10.58 -7.49
CA ASN A 106 -3.14 -10.85 -8.37
C ASN A 106 -1.81 -10.44 -7.72
N ARG A 107 -1.16 -11.41 -7.06
CA ARG A 107 0.14 -11.23 -6.40
C ARG A 107 1.27 -10.91 -7.35
N THR A 108 1.33 -11.59 -8.50
CA THR A 108 2.36 -11.36 -9.50
C THR A 108 2.35 -9.89 -9.92
N LEU A 109 1.17 -9.38 -10.28
CA LEU A 109 0.97 -7.99 -10.61
C LEU A 109 1.34 -7.05 -9.45
N MET A 110 0.90 -7.34 -8.23
CA MET A 110 1.26 -6.51 -7.07
C MET A 110 2.78 -6.44 -6.86
N ARG A 111 3.49 -7.57 -7.00
CA ARG A 111 4.96 -7.64 -6.89
C ARG A 111 5.65 -6.84 -7.99
N GLU A 112 5.21 -6.95 -9.23
CA GLU A 112 5.71 -6.14 -10.36
C GLU A 112 5.50 -4.64 -10.12
N LEU A 113 4.33 -4.24 -9.62
CA LEU A 113 4.06 -2.85 -9.29
C LEU A 113 4.89 -2.38 -8.09
N ARG A 114 5.13 -3.25 -7.10
CA ARG A 114 6.01 -2.95 -5.97
C ARG A 114 7.43 -2.62 -6.43
N ASP A 115 7.94 -3.39 -7.38
CA ASP A 115 9.25 -3.11 -8.02
C ASP A 115 9.21 -1.80 -8.82
N LYS A 116 8.16 -1.58 -9.63
CA LYS A 116 7.95 -0.34 -10.41
C LYS A 116 8.00 0.91 -9.53
N TYR A 117 7.37 0.86 -8.35
CA TYR A 117 7.31 1.99 -7.40
C TYR A 117 8.46 2.00 -6.39
N GLY A 118 9.42 1.07 -6.48
CA GLY A 118 10.60 1.02 -5.62
C GLY A 118 10.28 0.77 -4.15
N ILE A 119 9.22 0.01 -3.85
CA ILE A 119 8.79 -0.28 -2.48
C ILE A 119 9.43 -1.58 -2.00
N ILE A 120 10.21 -1.52 -0.92
CA ILE A 120 10.95 -2.66 -0.40
C ILE A 120 10.02 -3.54 0.44
N HIS A 121 9.94 -4.82 0.09
CA HIS A 121 9.28 -5.82 0.91
C HIS A 121 10.23 -6.32 2.00
N TYR A 122 10.00 -5.85 3.23
CA TYR A 122 10.70 -6.36 4.40
C TYR A 122 10.03 -7.67 4.85
N GLU A 123 10.44 -8.81 4.28
CA GLU A 123 10.25 -10.07 4.98
C GLU A 123 11.06 -9.95 6.27
N LYS A 124 10.40 -10.00 7.43
CA LYS A 124 11.15 -10.39 8.61
C LYS A 124 11.66 -11.79 8.31
N SER A 125 12.97 -11.92 8.11
CA SER A 125 13.67 -13.15 8.43
C SER A 125 13.30 -13.51 9.86
N VAL A 126 12.28 -14.35 10.02
CA VAL A 126 12.09 -15.12 11.25
C VAL A 126 13.17 -16.19 11.18
N SER A 127 14.39 -15.77 11.48
CA SER A 127 15.51 -16.64 11.80
C SER A 127 15.93 -16.23 13.20
N GLN A 128 15.26 -16.85 14.18
CA GLN A 128 15.77 -17.18 15.51
C GLN A 128 14.91 -18.31 16.05
#